data_AF-A0A0G2E1J2-F1
#
_entry.id   AF-A0A0G2E1J2-F1
#
_cell.length_a   1.000
_cell.length_b   1.000
_cell.length_c   1.000
_cell.angle_alpha   90.00
_cell.angle_beta   90.00
_cell.angle_gamma   90.00
#
_symmetry.space_group_name_H-M   'P 1'
#
loop_
_entity.id
_entity.type
_entity.pdbx_description
1 polymer ?
#
loop_
_entity_poly.entity_id
_entity_poly.type
_entity_poly.pdbx_seq_one_letter_code
_entity_poly.pdbx_strand_id
1 'polypeptide(L)'
;MEFFNVMTANKMSRIRRGTFERSKYAWEGNNVPLKADLIHVTQHWPDIVAEGNDGTISCPISFSEQEASDALHIQELQEETDTQLEMVREAIGVNGDDWTPHERYEDAIAQAEIFKKMGTEDMTEYEKNMSSLH
;
A
#
# COMPACT_ATOMS: atom_id res chain seq x y z
N MET A 1 29.65 -6.44 -16.99
CA MET A 1 28.61 -5.39 -17.06
C MET A 1 27.24 -5.99 -17.44
N GLU A 2 26.80 -7.07 -16.80
CA GLU A 2 25.49 -7.70 -17.10
C GLU A 2 24.55 -7.80 -15.89
N PHE A 3 25.07 -7.66 -14.66
CA PHE A 3 24.26 -7.71 -13.44
C PHE A 3 23.33 -6.50 -13.26
N PHE A 4 23.65 -5.35 -13.85
CA PHE A 4 22.83 -4.13 -13.75
C PHE A 4 21.55 -4.22 -14.60
N ASN A 5 21.51 -5.08 -15.63
CA ASN A 5 20.42 -5.13 -16.61
C ASN A 5 19.24 -6.04 -16.19
N VAL A 6 19.50 -7.03 -15.33
CA VAL A 6 18.47 -7.94 -14.81
C VAL A 6 17.58 -7.25 -13.77
N MET A 7 18.13 -6.31 -13.00
CA MET A 7 17.40 -5.59 -11.95
C MET A 7 16.45 -4.53 -12.53
N THR A 8 16.82 -3.87 -13.63
CA THR A 8 15.98 -2.90 -14.35
C THR A 8 14.83 -3.58 -15.09
N ALA A 9 15.07 -4.71 -15.76
CA ALA A 9 14.01 -5.48 -16.43
C ALA A 9 12.92 -5.97 -15.43
N ASN A 10 13.32 -6.33 -14.21
CA ASN A 10 12.39 -6.75 -13.16
C ASN A 10 11.51 -5.59 -12.67
N LYS A 11 12.10 -4.41 -12.44
CA LYS A 11 11.36 -3.21 -11.99
C LYS A 11 10.26 -2.81 -12.99
N MET A 12 10.55 -2.87 -14.28
CA MET A 12 9.59 -2.52 -15.34
C MET A 12 8.38 -3.48 -15.38
N SER A 13 8.66 -4.79 -15.31
CA SER A 13 7.61 -5.81 -15.27
C SER A 13 6.69 -5.65 -14.05
N ARG A 14 7.23 -5.17 -12.93
CA ARG A 14 6.47 -4.91 -11.69
C ARG A 14 5.56 -3.70 -11.82
N ILE A 15 6.04 -2.59 -12.39
CA ILE A 15 5.22 -1.37 -12.59
C ILE A 15 4.06 -1.68 -13.54
N ARG A 16 4.35 -2.23 -14.74
CA ARG A 16 3.31 -2.57 -15.73
C ARG A 16 2.25 -3.51 -15.17
N ARG A 17 2.67 -4.59 -14.49
CA ARG A 17 1.75 -5.56 -13.87
C ARG A 17 0.96 -4.94 -12.73
N GLY A 18 1.63 -4.17 -11.85
CA GLY A 18 0.99 -3.51 -10.71
C GLY A 18 -0.14 -2.58 -11.13
N THR A 19 0.13 -1.71 -12.10
CA THR A 19 -0.88 -0.76 -12.60
C THR A 19 -2.05 -1.49 -13.24
N PHE A 20 -1.77 -2.52 -14.05
CA PHE A 20 -2.82 -3.32 -14.69
C PHE A 20 -3.70 -4.02 -13.66
N GLU A 21 -3.13 -4.70 -12.67
CA GLU A 21 -3.92 -5.39 -11.64
C GLU A 21 -4.75 -4.40 -10.82
N ARG A 22 -4.15 -3.30 -10.36
CA ARG A 22 -4.87 -2.29 -9.57
C ARG A 22 -5.98 -1.62 -10.36
N SER A 23 -5.82 -1.43 -11.67
CA SER A 23 -6.85 -0.82 -12.52
C SER A 23 -8.13 -1.66 -12.70
N LYS A 24 -8.09 -2.97 -12.40
CA LYS A 24 -9.22 -3.89 -12.58
C LYS A 24 -10.24 -3.85 -11.44
N TYR A 25 -9.82 -3.47 -10.24
CA TYR A 25 -10.69 -3.53 -9.07
C TYR A 25 -11.52 -2.25 -8.99
N ALA A 26 -12.80 -2.39 -8.60
CA ALA A 26 -13.58 -1.23 -8.16
C ALA A 26 -12.88 -0.70 -6.93
N TRP A 27 -12.31 0.50 -7.02
CA TRP A 27 -11.65 1.21 -5.94
C TRP A 27 -12.60 1.26 -4.75
N GLU A 28 -12.46 0.36 -3.78
CA GLU A 28 -13.29 0.26 -2.57
C GLU A 28 -12.99 1.46 -1.64
N GLY A 29 -13.13 2.68 -2.16
CA GLY A 29 -12.82 3.92 -1.47
C GLY A 29 -11.34 4.35 -1.49
N ASN A 30 -10.38 3.50 -1.86
CA ASN A 30 -8.95 3.84 -1.88
C ASN A 30 -8.36 3.81 -3.31
N ASN A 31 -7.88 4.95 -3.81
CA ASN A 31 -7.18 5.06 -5.09
C ASN A 31 -5.70 5.43 -4.98
N VAL A 32 -5.18 5.57 -3.76
CA VAL A 32 -3.79 5.99 -3.50
C VAL A 32 -2.79 5.05 -4.18
N PRO A 33 -2.91 3.71 -4.10
CA PRO A 33 -1.96 2.81 -4.74
C PRO A 33 -1.91 2.92 -6.27
N LEU A 34 -3.04 3.18 -6.92
CA LEU A 34 -3.03 3.44 -8.36
C LEU A 34 -2.42 4.79 -8.69
N LYS A 35 -2.73 5.81 -7.90
CA LYS A 35 -2.15 7.13 -8.17
C LYS A 35 -0.63 7.07 -8.09
N ALA A 36 -0.09 6.41 -7.07
CA ALA A 36 1.36 6.15 -6.94
C ALA A 36 1.92 5.39 -8.16
N ASP A 37 1.22 4.35 -8.62
CA ASP A 37 1.59 3.61 -9.83
C ASP A 37 1.61 4.47 -11.09
N LEU A 38 0.58 5.29 -11.32
CA LEU A 38 0.50 6.17 -12.47
C LEU A 38 1.61 7.22 -12.42
N ILE A 39 1.96 7.72 -11.24
CA ILE A 39 3.12 8.60 -11.04
C ILE A 39 4.41 7.87 -11.43
N HIS A 40 4.62 6.63 -10.98
CA HIS A 40 5.78 5.85 -11.40
C HIS A 40 5.80 5.58 -12.91
N VAL A 41 4.63 5.36 -13.54
CA VAL A 41 4.51 5.26 -15.00
C VAL A 41 4.96 6.55 -15.68
N THR A 42 4.55 7.73 -15.18
CA THR A 42 5.00 9.01 -15.74
C THR A 42 6.50 9.24 -15.58
N GLN A 43 7.07 8.89 -14.42
CA GLN A 43 8.49 9.06 -14.10
C GLN A 43 9.40 8.13 -14.93
N HIS A 44 8.90 6.92 -15.22
CA HIS A 44 9.61 5.89 -15.99
C HIS A 44 9.11 5.77 -17.44
N TRP A 45 8.38 6.76 -17.94
CA TRP A 45 7.79 6.71 -19.29
C TRP A 45 8.82 6.48 -20.41
N PRO A 46 10.01 7.12 -20.42
CA PRO A 46 11.02 6.83 -21.43
C PRO A 46 11.43 5.35 -21.47
N ASP A 47 11.51 4.72 -20.30
CA ASP A 47 11.86 3.31 -20.17
C ASP A 47 10.71 2.39 -20.62
N ILE A 48 9.45 2.83 -20.45
CA ILE A 48 8.26 2.07 -20.88
C ILE A 48 8.13 2.03 -22.40
N VAL A 49 8.53 3.10 -23.10
CA VAL A 49 8.32 3.25 -24.55
C VAL A 49 9.57 2.89 -25.39
N ALA A 50 10.72 2.70 -24.74
CA ALA A 50 11.99 2.34 -25.40
C ALA A 50 11.97 0.98 -26.13
N GLU A 51 11.00 0.10 -25.87
CA GLU A 51 10.78 -1.12 -26.65
C GLU A 51 10.03 -0.80 -27.97
N GLY A 52 10.78 -0.36 -28.99
CA GLY A 52 10.32 -0.32 -30.38
C GLY A 52 9.80 1.01 -30.93
N ASN A 53 9.98 2.13 -30.20
CA ASN A 53 9.67 3.46 -30.71
C ASN A 53 10.86 4.42 -30.55
N ASP A 54 11.00 5.35 -31.48
CA ASP A 54 12.15 6.27 -31.64
C ASP A 54 12.20 7.39 -30.57
N GLY A 55 11.64 7.17 -29.37
CA GLY A 55 11.60 8.15 -28.28
C GLY A 55 10.60 9.29 -28.49
N THR A 56 9.74 9.22 -29.50
CA THR A 56 8.86 10.33 -29.92
C THR A 56 7.52 10.41 -29.20
N ILE A 57 7.16 9.40 -28.41
CA ILE A 57 5.85 9.33 -27.76
C ILE A 57 5.93 9.94 -26.35
N SER A 58 5.28 11.09 -26.17
CA SER A 58 5.10 11.70 -24.85
C SER A 58 4.14 10.89 -23.97
N CYS A 59 4.33 10.95 -22.65
CA CYS A 59 3.37 10.36 -21.70
C CYS A 59 2.01 11.04 -21.86
N PRO A 60 0.89 10.28 -21.96
CA PRO A 60 -0.44 10.86 -22.14
C PRO A 60 -1.02 11.50 -20.88
N ILE A 61 -0.37 11.31 -19.73
CA ILE A 61 -0.78 11.84 -18.43
C ILE A 61 0.40 12.53 -17.76
N SER A 62 0.11 13.47 -16.86
CA SER A 62 1.11 14.22 -16.10
C SER A 62 0.56 14.58 -14.74
N PHE A 63 1.42 14.62 -13.73
CA PHE A 63 1.13 15.08 -12.38
C PHE A 63 1.98 16.31 -12.08
N SER A 64 1.48 17.22 -11.25
CA SER A 64 2.34 18.27 -10.69
C SER A 64 3.33 17.65 -9.69
N GLU A 65 4.48 18.31 -9.47
CA GLU A 65 5.48 17.83 -8.51
C GLU A 65 4.88 17.68 -7.10
N GLN A 66 4.08 18.66 -6.68
CA GLN A 66 3.38 18.62 -5.40
C GLN A 66 2.42 17.44 -5.32
N GLU A 67 1.58 17.24 -6.35
CA GLU A 67 0.63 16.14 -6.39
C GLU A 67 1.31 14.77 -6.37
N ALA A 68 2.44 14.64 -7.06
CA ALA A 68 3.23 13.42 -7.07
C ALA A 68 3.84 13.15 -5.69
N SER A 69 4.42 14.17 -5.06
CA SER A 69 5.00 14.07 -3.72
C SER A 69 3.95 13.67 -2.68
N ASP A 70 2.79 14.34 -2.69
CA ASP A 70 1.72 14.08 -1.71
C ASP A 70 1.17 12.67 -1.85
N ALA A 71 0.91 12.21 -3.09
CA ALA A 71 0.39 10.88 -3.33
C ALA A 71 1.38 9.77 -2.93
N LEU A 72 2.67 9.96 -3.23
CA LEU A 72 3.72 9.00 -2.84
C LEU A 72 3.91 8.97 -1.32
N HIS A 73 3.82 10.12 -0.65
CA HIS A 73 3.90 10.17 0.81
C HIS A 73 2.71 9.46 1.48
N ILE A 74 1.48 9.66 0.99
CA ILE A 74 0.31 8.93 1.52
C ILE A 74 0.45 7.42 1.27
N GLN A 75 0.97 7.01 0.11
CA GLN A 75 1.24 5.59 -0.17
C GLN A 75 2.23 5.00 0.82
N GLU A 76 3.32 5.71 1.12
CA GLU A 76 4.33 5.28 2.10
C GLU A 76 3.73 5.14 3.50
N LEU A 77 2.91 6.10 3.94
CA LEU A 77 2.19 6.02 5.21
C LEU A 77 1.23 4.82 5.27
N GLN A 78 0.54 4.51 4.17
CA GLN A 78 -0.33 3.33 4.08
C GLN A 78 0.49 2.04 4.19
N GLU A 79 1.60 1.93 3.47
CA GLU A 79 2.48 0.75 3.54
C GLU A 79 3.09 0.54 4.94
N GLU A 80 3.46 1.63 5.61
CA GLU A 80 3.92 1.57 7.01
C GLU A 80 2.79 1.09 7.93
N THR A 81 1.59 1.65 7.79
CA THR A 81 0.42 1.28 8.60
C THR A 81 0.05 -0.19 8.38
N ASP A 82 0.03 -0.65 7.14
CA ASP A 82 -0.26 -2.06 6.79
C ASP A 82 0.78 -3.00 7.39
N THR A 83 2.06 -2.61 7.37
CA THR A 83 3.16 -3.38 8.00
C THR A 83 2.97 -3.47 9.52
N GLN A 84 2.65 -2.36 10.17
CA GLN A 84 2.37 -2.33 11.60
C GLN A 84 1.15 -3.18 11.95
N LEU A 85 0.08 -3.10 11.15
CA LEU A 85 -1.12 -3.91 11.33
C LEU A 85 -0.82 -5.41 11.22
N GLU A 86 0.00 -5.82 10.24
CA GLU A 86 0.38 -7.22 10.09
C GLU A 86 1.20 -7.71 11.30
N MET A 87 2.13 -6.91 11.80
CA MET A 87 2.88 -7.23 13.03
C MET A 87 1.96 -7.41 14.24
N VAL A 88 0.92 -6.57 14.38
CA VAL A 88 -0.08 -6.69 15.44
C VAL A 88 -0.93 -7.97 15.25
N ARG A 89 -1.36 -8.28 14.04
CA ARG A 89 -2.11 -9.51 13.72
C ARG A 89 -1.31 -10.76 14.05
N GLU A 90 -0.04 -10.80 13.67
CA GLU A 90 0.88 -11.88 14.01
C GLU A 90 1.03 -12.05 15.52
N ALA A 91 1.16 -10.94 16.26
CA ALA A 91 1.28 -10.94 17.72
C ALA A 91 -0.01 -11.42 18.41
N ILE A 92 -1.19 -11.06 17.89
CA ILE A 92 -2.49 -11.55 18.35
C ILE A 92 -2.65 -13.04 18.01
N GLY A 93 -2.04 -13.51 16.93
CA GLY A 93 -2.14 -14.89 16.44
C GLY A 93 -3.38 -15.11 15.56
N VAL A 94 -3.77 -14.09 14.80
CA VAL A 94 -4.78 -14.17 13.75
C VAL A 94 -4.14 -14.17 12.36
N ASN A 95 -4.82 -14.75 11.38
CA ASN A 95 -4.38 -14.69 9.98
C ASN A 95 -4.90 -13.42 9.29
N GLY A 96 -4.58 -13.26 8.00
CA GLY A 96 -5.02 -12.09 7.21
C GLY A 96 -6.54 -11.96 7.02
N ASP A 97 -7.30 -13.01 7.30
CA ASP A 97 -8.78 -13.01 7.31
C ASP A 97 -9.32 -12.82 8.75
N ASP A 98 -8.46 -12.45 9.69
CA ASP A 98 -8.73 -12.25 11.12
C ASP A 98 -9.23 -13.52 11.86
N TRP A 99 -8.88 -14.72 11.36
CA TRP A 99 -9.21 -16.01 11.99
C TRP A 99 -8.06 -16.58 12.82
N THR A 100 -8.44 -17.31 13.87
CA THR A 100 -7.51 -18.10 14.71
C THR A 100 -8.11 -19.49 15.01
N PRO A 101 -7.30 -20.55 15.20
CA PRO A 101 -7.80 -21.85 15.65
C PRO A 101 -8.53 -21.77 16.99
N HIS A 102 -9.52 -22.65 17.20
CA HIS A 102 -10.33 -22.64 18.42
C HIS A 102 -9.49 -22.74 19.70
N GLU A 103 -8.41 -23.53 19.66
CA GLU A 103 -7.51 -23.75 20.79
C GLU A 103 -6.76 -22.49 21.23
N ARG A 104 -6.62 -21.50 20.33
CA ARG A 104 -5.93 -20.23 20.58
C ARG A 104 -6.87 -19.03 20.68
N TYR A 105 -8.19 -19.27 20.61
CA TYR A 105 -9.18 -18.20 20.56
C TYR A 105 -9.11 -17.28 21.78
N GLU A 106 -9.13 -17.84 22.99
CA GLU A 106 -9.11 -17.04 24.22
C GLU A 106 -7.80 -16.25 24.37
N ASP A 107 -6.67 -16.85 23.98
CA ASP A 107 -5.38 -16.18 23.97
C ASP A 107 -5.36 -15.01 22.98
N ALA A 108 -5.92 -15.20 21.78
CA ALA A 108 -6.03 -14.15 20.77
C ALA A 108 -6.93 -12.99 21.24
N ILE A 109 -8.07 -13.30 21.89
CA ILE A 109 -8.93 -12.27 22.50
C ILE A 109 -8.16 -11.49 23.58
N ALA A 110 -7.42 -12.17 24.45
CA ALA A 110 -6.63 -11.52 25.49
C ALA A 110 -5.55 -10.60 24.89
N GLN A 111 -4.83 -11.04 23.85
CA GLN A 111 -3.84 -10.20 23.16
C GLN A 111 -4.49 -9.01 22.45
N ALA A 112 -5.61 -9.21 21.76
CA ALA A 112 -6.35 -8.15 21.07
C ALA A 112 -6.77 -7.05 22.04
N GLU A 113 -7.24 -7.40 23.24
CA GLU A 113 -7.58 -6.43 24.28
C GLU A 113 -6.38 -5.62 24.78
N ILE A 114 -5.19 -6.22 24.84
CA ILE A 114 -3.97 -5.50 25.22
C ILE A 114 -3.59 -4.50 24.11
N PHE A 115 -3.55 -4.94 22.85
CA PHE A 115 -3.22 -4.06 21.72
C PHE A 115 -4.25 -2.95 21.52
N LYS A 116 -5.53 -3.23 21.73
CA LYS A 116 -6.59 -2.22 21.73
C LYS A 116 -6.37 -1.17 22.81
N LYS A 117 -5.96 -1.57 24.02
CA LYS A 117 -5.64 -0.62 25.09
C LYS A 117 -4.43 0.23 24.71
N MET A 118 -3.33 -0.39 24.29
CA MET A 118 -2.14 0.33 23.84
C MET A 118 -2.46 1.35 22.73
N GLY A 119 -3.25 0.96 21.73
CA GLY A 119 -3.64 1.84 20.63
C GLY A 119 -4.65 2.95 21.00
N THR A 120 -5.26 2.88 22.18
CA THR A 120 -6.28 3.86 22.65
C THR A 120 -5.81 4.67 23.86
N GLU A 121 -4.61 4.42 24.37
CA GLU A 121 -4.04 5.08 25.55
C GLU A 121 -3.98 6.59 25.38
N ASP A 122 -3.51 7.06 24.21
CA ASP A 122 -3.35 8.48 23.89
C ASP A 122 -4.59 9.13 23.24
N MET A 123 -5.65 8.35 22.99
CA MET A 123 -6.86 8.89 22.37
C MET A 123 -7.57 9.89 23.30
N THR A 124 -7.97 11.01 22.71
CA THR A 124 -8.82 12.01 23.37
C THR A 124 -10.20 11.45 23.66
N GLU A 125 -10.91 12.05 24.62
CA GLU A 125 -12.27 11.62 24.99
C GLU A 125 -13.27 11.76 23.83
N TYR A 126 -13.03 12.70 22.91
CA TYR A 126 -13.77 12.84 21.66
C TYR A 126 -13.56 11.64 20.73
N GLU A 127 -12.30 11.25 20.51
CA GLU A 127 -11.95 10.11 19.65
C GLU A 127 -12.46 8.79 20.23
N LYS A 128 -12.42 8.62 21.55
CA LYS A 128 -12.98 7.47 22.26
C LYS A 128 -14.50 7.35 22.06
N ASN A 129 -15.23 8.47 22.10
CA ASN A 129 -16.67 8.50 21.82
C ASN A 129 -17.00 8.22 20.35
N MET A 130 -16.17 8.66 19.41
CA MET A 130 -16.36 8.35 17.99
C MET A 130 -16.12 6.86 17.68
N SER A 131 -15.18 6.24 18.39
CA SER A 131 -14.82 4.82 18.20
C SER A 131 -15.81 3.84 18.83
N SER A 132 -16.59 4.25 19.84
CA SER A 132 -17.61 3.41 20.50
C SER A 132 -18.95 3.35 19.77
N LEU A 133 -19.12 4.11 18.70
CA LEU A 133 -20.34 4.19 17.88
C LEU A 133 -20.40 3.16 16.73
N HIS A 134 -19.32 2.41 16.51
CA HIS A 134 -19.17 1.39 15.47
C HIS A 134 -18.90 0.01 16.08
#